data_AF-A0A089MJ57-F1
#
_entry.id   AF-A0A089MJ57-F1
#
_cell.length_a   1.000
_cell.length_b   1.000
_cell.length_c   1.000
_cell.angle_alpha   90.00
_cell.angle_beta   90.00
_cell.angle_gamma   90.00
#
_symmetry.space_group_name_H-M   'P 1'
#
loop_
_entity.id
_entity.type
_entity.pdbx_description
1 polymer ?
#
loop_
_entity_poly.entity_id
_entity_poly.type
_entity_poly.pdbx_seq_one_letter_code
_entity_poly.pdbx_strand_id
1 'polypeptide(L)'
;MITSFQKIAGIILLGGMLSLTACDSGKPDAANTGGAAAQATELPASAQPEGSPAPAAGTEPAEAGGAATAAPDAGGSAAAASPAAADPGAAGGTSAAATPQELSKQLKELLQLAGQGKVPGVEYAAHSGLIDDVEAAWGEPDTKESAGKGIYSTYTAKHVVFGFNKGSRIFDVRSSAADLQKLTLKQIEEVLGKPDDTAVNGSDDIYIYQAGKQYQLKFIIPDSTGTVNHISVFSERDSFNNMAG
;
A
#
# COMPACT_ATOMS: atom_id res chain seq x y z
N MET A 1 -21.83 32.58 -28.47
CA MET A 1 -23.18 32.45 -29.05
C MET A 1 -23.18 31.12 -29.82
N ILE A 2 -24.12 30.19 -29.69
CA ILE A 2 -25.45 30.21 -29.06
C ILE A 2 -25.59 28.95 -28.16
N THR A 3 -26.35 29.09 -27.07
CA THR A 3 -26.62 28.05 -26.06
C THR A 3 -27.79 27.15 -26.48
N SER A 4 -27.78 25.86 -26.07
CA SER A 4 -28.99 25.02 -26.05
C SER A 4 -29.08 24.22 -24.75
N PHE A 5 -29.91 24.70 -23.83
CA PHE A 5 -30.39 23.93 -22.68
C PHE A 5 -31.59 23.08 -23.10
N GLN A 6 -31.66 21.82 -22.66
CA GLN A 6 -32.93 21.09 -22.62
C GLN A 6 -33.17 20.59 -21.19
N LYS A 7 -34.13 21.22 -20.50
CA LYS A 7 -34.64 20.77 -19.21
C LYS A 7 -35.85 19.88 -19.48
N ILE A 8 -35.94 18.74 -18.79
CA ILE A 8 -37.20 17.98 -18.64
C ILE A 8 -37.50 17.92 -17.14
N ALA A 9 -38.77 18.14 -16.79
CA ALA A 9 -39.28 18.17 -15.43
C ALA A 9 -40.54 17.30 -15.30
N GLY A 10 -40.77 16.78 -14.08
CA GLY A 10 -41.85 15.87 -13.68
C GLY A 10 -41.28 14.97 -12.57
N ILE A 11 -41.48 15.20 -11.26
CA ILE A 11 -42.69 15.49 -10.45
C ILE A 11 -43.65 14.28 -10.39
N ILE A 12 -44.20 14.03 -9.19
CA ILE A 12 -45.27 13.07 -8.80
C ILE A 12 -44.76 11.67 -8.40
N LEU A 13 -45.13 11.04 -7.28
CA LEU A 13 -45.58 11.43 -5.90
C LEU A 13 -45.86 10.11 -5.12
N LEU A 14 -45.90 10.15 -3.77
CA LEU A 14 -46.45 9.10 -2.86
C LEU A 14 -45.77 7.70 -2.87
N GLY A 15 -45.80 6.89 -1.81
CA GLY A 15 -46.28 7.12 -0.43
C GLY A 15 -46.61 5.81 0.31
N GLY A 16 -46.24 5.71 1.60
CA GLY A 16 -46.62 4.62 2.51
C GLY A 16 -45.80 3.31 2.39
N MET A 17 -45.83 2.39 3.37
CA MET A 17 -46.31 2.49 4.76
C MET A 17 -45.67 1.35 5.60
N LEU A 18 -45.74 1.45 6.94
CA LEU A 18 -45.23 0.42 7.85
C LEU A 18 -46.00 -0.91 7.73
N SER A 19 -45.33 -2.02 8.04
CA SER A 19 -45.95 -3.19 8.69
C SER A 19 -44.91 -3.97 9.52
N LEU A 20 -44.98 -3.83 10.85
CA LEU A 20 -44.49 -4.86 11.76
C LEU A 20 -45.55 -5.97 11.86
N THR A 21 -45.14 -7.22 12.03
CA THR A 21 -46.04 -8.30 12.46
C THR A 21 -45.29 -9.18 13.44
N ALA A 22 -45.97 -9.52 14.53
CA ALA A 22 -45.42 -10.26 15.66
C ALA A 22 -46.36 -11.42 16.03
N CYS A 23 -45.85 -12.29 16.90
CA CYS A 23 -46.56 -13.35 17.62
C CYS A 23 -47.03 -14.56 16.79
N ASP A 24 -46.46 -15.72 17.13
CA ASP A 24 -47.27 -16.92 17.33
C ASP A 24 -47.01 -17.44 18.75
N SER A 25 -48.06 -17.92 19.42
CA SER A 25 -48.06 -18.29 20.84
C SER A 25 -48.73 -19.66 21.01
N GLY A 26 -47.96 -20.69 21.38
CA GLY A 26 -48.48 -22.05 21.55
C GLY A 26 -47.90 -22.79 22.76
N LYS A 27 -48.67 -22.88 23.85
CA LYS A 27 -48.49 -23.83 24.96
C LYS A 27 -49.87 -24.06 25.64
N PRO A 28 -50.30 -25.32 25.88
CA PRO A 28 -50.14 -26.04 27.16
C PRO A 28 -49.42 -27.41 26.97
N ASP A 29 -48.49 -27.84 27.84
CA ASP A 29 -48.66 -28.73 29.03
C ASP A 29 -48.92 -30.23 28.68
N ALA A 30 -48.41 -31.24 29.41
CA ALA A 30 -47.85 -31.30 30.77
C ALA A 30 -46.79 -32.42 30.97
N ALA A 31 -46.15 -32.40 32.15
CA ALA A 31 -45.54 -33.53 32.91
C ALA A 31 -44.40 -34.39 32.31
N ASN A 32 -43.22 -34.35 32.94
CA ASN A 32 -42.83 -35.39 33.92
C ASN A 32 -41.76 -34.87 34.93
N THR A 33 -41.45 -35.67 35.95
CA THR A 33 -40.90 -35.30 37.26
C THR A 33 -39.38 -35.40 37.44
N GLY A 34 -38.89 -34.77 38.52
CA GLY A 34 -37.55 -34.95 39.12
C GLY A 34 -36.63 -33.73 38.98
N GLY A 35 -36.09 -33.09 40.02
CA GLY A 35 -36.34 -33.23 41.47
C GLY A 35 -35.11 -32.81 42.30
N ALA A 36 -35.27 -31.84 43.21
CA ALA A 36 -34.35 -31.45 44.33
C ALA A 36 -32.88 -31.03 43.97
N ALA A 37 -32.21 -30.11 44.67
CA ALA A 37 -32.58 -29.10 45.69
C ALA A 37 -31.40 -28.10 45.90
N ALA A 38 -31.61 -27.03 46.67
CA ALA A 38 -30.65 -26.25 47.51
C ALA A 38 -29.33 -25.73 46.85
N GLN A 39 -29.00 -24.43 46.76
CA GLN A 39 -28.96 -23.27 47.69
C GLN A 39 -27.52 -22.82 48.02
N ALA A 40 -27.25 -21.54 47.76
CA ALA A 40 -26.36 -20.56 48.40
C ALA A 40 -25.04 -20.95 49.12
N THR A 41 -23.93 -20.31 48.71
CA THR A 41 -22.89 -19.65 49.57
C THR A 41 -22.18 -18.62 48.65
N GLU A 42 -22.39 -17.31 48.78
CA GLU A 42 -21.69 -16.31 49.63
C GLU A 42 -20.22 -15.97 49.24
N LEU A 43 -19.93 -14.66 49.35
CA LEU A 43 -18.68 -13.90 49.11
C LEU A 43 -17.57 -14.24 50.16
N PRO A 44 -16.30 -13.71 50.14
CA PRO A 44 -15.88 -12.42 49.56
C PRO A 44 -14.40 -12.22 49.04
N ALA A 45 -14.18 -11.02 48.50
CA ALA A 45 -13.02 -10.11 48.66
C ALA A 45 -11.56 -10.49 48.28
N SER A 46 -10.97 -9.62 47.43
CA SER A 46 -9.87 -8.67 47.78
C SER A 46 -8.58 -8.65 46.93
N ALA A 47 -8.10 -7.42 46.78
CA ALA A 47 -6.70 -6.97 46.59
C ALA A 47 -6.00 -7.10 45.22
N GLN A 48 -5.93 -5.92 44.58
CA GLN A 48 -4.84 -5.42 43.73
C GLN A 48 -3.45 -5.61 44.41
N PRO A 49 -2.34 -5.63 43.65
CA PRO A 49 -1.50 -4.43 43.69
C PRO A 49 -0.96 -3.95 42.33
N GLU A 50 -0.62 -2.67 42.29
CA GLU A 50 0.10 -2.00 41.20
C GLU A 50 1.59 -2.36 41.21
N GLY A 51 2.30 -2.18 40.10
CA GLY A 51 3.73 -2.49 40.02
C GLY A 51 4.41 -2.21 38.68
N SER A 52 4.38 -0.98 38.19
CA SER A 52 5.20 -0.55 37.05
C SER A 52 6.61 -0.15 37.49
N PRO A 53 7.68 -0.65 36.83
CA PRO A 53 8.99 -0.02 36.88
C PRO A 53 9.27 0.77 35.60
N ALA A 54 9.74 2.02 35.76
CA ALA A 54 10.30 2.82 34.67
C ALA A 54 11.84 2.70 34.65
N PRO A 55 12.50 2.76 33.48
CA PRO A 55 13.93 3.02 33.40
C PRO A 55 14.21 4.54 33.32
N ALA A 56 15.24 4.99 34.04
CA ALA A 56 15.66 6.39 34.07
C ALA A 56 16.75 6.69 33.02
N ALA A 57 16.79 7.94 32.56
CA ALA A 57 17.96 8.50 31.86
C ALA A 57 18.89 9.21 32.87
N GLY A 58 20.21 9.11 32.65
CA GLY A 58 21.23 9.76 33.48
C GLY A 58 22.60 9.73 32.79
N THR A 59 23.32 10.85 32.84
CA THR A 59 24.40 11.22 31.91
C THR A 59 25.82 10.90 32.46
N GLU A 60 26.79 10.84 31.52
CA GLU A 60 28.27 11.02 31.60
C GLU A 60 28.85 11.89 32.75
N PRO A 61 30.19 11.88 33.08
CA PRO A 61 31.31 11.97 32.10
C PRO A 61 32.73 11.38 32.42
N ALA A 62 33.58 11.34 31.37
CA ALA A 62 35.06 11.46 31.32
C ALA A 62 35.97 10.45 32.12
N GLU A 63 37.29 10.28 31.95
CA GLU A 63 38.42 10.94 31.23
C GLU A 63 39.38 9.85 30.64
N ALA A 64 39.89 9.94 29.40
CA ALA A 64 41.17 10.53 28.91
C ALA A 64 42.40 9.58 28.80
N GLY A 65 43.24 9.77 27.75
CA GLY A 65 44.67 9.38 27.78
C GLY A 65 45.31 8.76 26.51
N GLY A 66 46.06 9.58 25.74
CA GLY A 66 47.21 9.18 24.89
C GLY A 66 46.92 8.52 23.51
N ALA A 67 47.43 8.87 22.32
CA ALA A 67 48.42 9.81 21.75
C ALA A 67 49.50 9.07 20.90
N ALA A 68 49.59 9.39 19.59
CA ALA A 68 50.70 9.10 18.63
C ALA A 68 51.04 7.60 18.39
N THR A 69 51.67 7.09 17.30
CA THR A 69 52.29 7.56 16.02
C THR A 69 52.42 6.30 15.10
N ALA A 70 52.73 6.26 13.80
CA ALA A 70 53.07 7.22 12.72
C ALA A 70 52.81 6.55 11.32
N ALA A 71 53.08 7.25 10.21
CA ALA A 71 53.42 6.68 8.89
C ALA A 71 54.94 6.79 8.63
N PRO A 72 55.55 6.03 7.69
CA PRO A 72 55.72 6.46 6.27
C PRO A 72 55.28 5.39 5.23
N ASP A 73 54.92 5.70 3.97
CA ASP A 73 55.77 6.00 2.76
C ASP A 73 56.62 4.80 2.30
N ALA A 74 56.80 4.40 1.02
CA ALA A 74 56.35 4.80 -0.33
C ALA A 74 56.28 3.48 -1.19
N GLY A 75 55.72 3.34 -2.40
CA GLY A 75 55.80 4.16 -3.62
C GLY A 75 56.45 3.31 -4.74
N GLY A 76 55.87 3.26 -5.95
CA GLY A 76 56.38 2.37 -7.02
C GLY A 76 55.57 2.40 -8.32
N SER A 77 55.82 3.39 -9.18
CA SER A 77 55.19 3.56 -10.49
C SER A 77 56.04 2.96 -11.62
N ALA A 78 55.41 2.38 -12.64
CA ALA A 78 55.92 2.33 -14.02
C ALA A 78 54.79 2.07 -15.01
N ALA A 79 54.85 2.69 -16.20
CA ALA A 79 53.82 2.66 -17.24
C ALA A 79 54.37 2.15 -18.58
N ALA A 80 53.49 1.61 -19.43
CA ALA A 80 53.57 1.47 -20.91
C ALA A 80 52.54 0.40 -21.37
N ALA A 81 51.92 0.44 -22.56
CA ALA A 81 51.69 1.50 -23.55
C ALA A 81 50.52 1.05 -24.46
N SER A 82 49.87 1.97 -25.17
CA SER A 82 48.87 1.65 -26.22
C SER A 82 49.56 1.31 -27.55
N PRO A 83 48.88 0.63 -28.50
CA PRO A 83 48.29 1.41 -29.59
C PRO A 83 46.87 0.98 -30.01
N ALA A 84 46.25 1.80 -30.86
CA ALA A 84 44.84 1.76 -31.24
C ALA A 84 44.50 0.87 -32.47
N ALA A 85 43.24 0.48 -32.56
CA ALA A 85 42.47 0.34 -33.81
C ALA A 85 40.97 0.60 -33.51
N ALA A 86 40.20 1.06 -34.49
CA ALA A 86 38.91 1.73 -34.28
C ALA A 86 37.68 0.88 -34.67
N ASP A 87 36.54 1.18 -34.04
CA ASP A 87 35.22 1.17 -34.70
C ASP A 87 34.30 2.22 -34.01
N PRO A 88 33.70 3.19 -34.75
CA PRO A 88 32.81 4.20 -34.19
C PRO A 88 31.33 3.78 -34.23
N GLY A 89 30.88 3.02 -33.21
CA GLY A 89 29.50 2.52 -33.12
C GLY A 89 28.71 3.05 -31.91
N ALA A 90 27.74 3.94 -32.16
CA ALA A 90 26.58 4.22 -31.29
C ALA A 90 26.82 4.81 -29.87
N ALA A 91 27.58 5.91 -29.75
CA ALA A 91 27.38 6.87 -28.66
C ALA A 91 26.16 7.78 -28.99
N GLY A 92 24.95 7.25 -28.83
CA GLY A 92 23.70 7.88 -29.29
C GLY A 92 22.51 7.70 -28.34
N GLY A 93 22.76 7.62 -27.03
CA GLY A 93 21.75 7.43 -25.98
C GLY A 93 20.93 8.68 -25.65
N THR A 94 20.44 9.43 -26.64
CA THR A 94 19.34 10.38 -26.39
C THR A 94 18.16 9.56 -25.88
N SER A 95 17.49 10.02 -24.81
CA SER A 95 16.29 9.39 -24.27
C SER A 95 15.15 9.43 -25.29
N ALA A 96 15.14 8.47 -26.22
CA ALA A 96 14.08 8.28 -27.19
C ALA A 96 12.77 7.97 -26.44
N ALA A 97 11.70 8.67 -26.82
CA ALA A 97 10.37 8.32 -26.33
C ALA A 97 10.06 6.86 -26.70
N ALA A 98 9.49 6.11 -25.76
CA ALA A 98 9.10 4.73 -26.00
C ALA A 98 8.18 4.65 -27.22
N THR A 99 8.38 3.64 -28.08
CA THR A 99 7.50 3.45 -29.24
C THR A 99 6.08 3.13 -28.75
N PRO A 100 5.03 3.45 -29.54
CA PRO A 100 3.65 3.10 -29.17
C PRO A 100 3.47 1.61 -28.87
N GLN A 101 4.23 0.74 -29.54
CA GLN A 101 4.24 -0.70 -29.28
C GLN A 101 4.84 -1.05 -27.90
N GLU A 102 5.97 -0.46 -27.51
CA GLU A 102 6.60 -0.75 -26.21
C GLU A 102 5.77 -0.20 -25.05
N LEU A 103 5.22 1.02 -25.19
CA LEU A 103 4.28 1.57 -24.22
C LEU A 103 3.00 0.71 -24.10
N SER A 104 2.47 0.22 -25.22
CA SER A 104 1.32 -0.69 -25.23
C SER A 104 1.60 -2.02 -24.53
N LYS A 105 2.86 -2.50 -24.59
CA LYS A 105 3.31 -3.70 -23.91
C LYS A 105 3.48 -3.43 -22.41
N GLN A 106 4.21 -2.38 -22.02
CA GLN A 106 4.45 -1.99 -20.63
C GLN A 106 3.14 -1.84 -19.84
N LEU A 107 2.13 -1.16 -20.40
CA LEU A 107 0.83 -0.98 -19.74
C LEU A 107 0.04 -2.29 -19.58
N LYS A 108 0.14 -3.22 -20.53
CA LYS A 108 -0.49 -4.54 -20.43
C LYS A 108 0.23 -5.45 -19.42
N GLU A 109 1.56 -5.39 -19.39
CA GLU A 109 2.39 -6.09 -18.39
C GLU A 109 2.12 -5.55 -16.98
N LEU A 110 1.94 -4.24 -16.82
CA LEU A 110 1.49 -3.61 -15.56
C LEU A 110 0.16 -4.19 -15.06
N LEU A 111 -0.85 -4.29 -15.94
CA LEU A 111 -2.15 -4.86 -15.57
C LEU A 111 -2.06 -6.38 -15.25
N GLN A 112 -1.19 -7.12 -15.95
CA GLN A 112 -0.94 -8.54 -15.69
C GLN A 112 -0.20 -8.78 -14.36
N LEU A 113 0.78 -7.93 -14.01
CA LEU A 113 1.46 -7.95 -12.72
C LEU A 113 0.51 -7.55 -11.58
N ALA A 114 -0.33 -6.54 -11.79
CA ALA A 114 -1.35 -6.15 -10.84
C ALA A 114 -2.35 -7.28 -10.57
N GLY A 115 -2.68 -8.10 -11.58
CA GLY A 115 -3.51 -9.31 -11.43
C GLY A 115 -2.89 -10.41 -10.55
N GLN A 116 -1.59 -10.29 -10.26
CA GLN A 116 -0.82 -11.14 -9.34
C GLN A 116 -0.49 -10.42 -8.01
N GLY A 117 -1.01 -9.21 -7.80
CA GLY A 117 -0.72 -8.37 -6.64
C GLY A 117 0.65 -7.66 -6.67
N LYS A 118 1.39 -7.71 -7.79
CA LYS A 118 2.77 -7.19 -7.91
C LYS A 118 2.88 -5.90 -8.71
N VAL A 119 3.92 -5.11 -8.43
CA VAL A 119 4.42 -4.02 -9.29
C VAL A 119 5.73 -4.43 -9.97
N PRO A 120 6.17 -3.77 -11.05
CA PRO A 120 7.44 -4.11 -11.72
C PRO A 120 8.64 -4.02 -10.77
N GLY A 121 9.55 -4.99 -10.86
CA GLY A 121 10.79 -5.01 -10.06
C GLY A 121 10.62 -5.34 -8.57
N VAL A 122 9.42 -5.71 -8.12
CA VAL A 122 9.14 -6.03 -6.70
C VAL A 122 8.56 -7.43 -6.57
N GLU A 123 9.24 -8.28 -5.80
CA GLU A 123 8.82 -9.67 -5.61
C GLU A 123 7.66 -9.86 -4.64
N TYR A 124 7.43 -8.89 -3.75
CA TYR A 124 6.38 -8.91 -2.74
C TYR A 124 5.06 -8.44 -3.33
N ALA A 125 3.99 -9.18 -3.06
CA ALA A 125 2.67 -8.95 -3.61
C ALA A 125 1.65 -8.55 -2.53
N ALA A 126 0.69 -7.70 -2.90
CA ALA A 126 -0.53 -7.50 -2.12
C ALA A 126 -1.27 -8.83 -1.91
N HIS A 127 -2.11 -8.89 -0.87
CA HIS A 127 -2.83 -10.08 -0.38
C HIS A 127 -1.95 -11.22 0.16
N SER A 128 -0.85 -11.56 -0.50
CA SER A 128 -0.05 -12.76 -0.19
C SER A 128 1.25 -12.48 0.56
N GLY A 129 1.90 -11.33 0.36
CA GLY A 129 3.13 -10.96 1.05
C GLY A 129 2.92 -10.46 2.49
N LEU A 130 3.95 -10.63 3.32
CA LEU A 130 4.04 -10.09 4.67
C LEU A 130 5.12 -9.00 4.71
N ILE A 131 4.89 -7.93 5.47
CA ILE A 131 5.90 -6.87 5.65
C ILE A 131 7.15 -7.40 6.38
N ASP A 132 6.98 -8.39 7.26
CA ASP A 132 8.08 -8.98 8.04
C ASP A 132 9.11 -9.66 7.10
N ASP A 133 8.65 -10.28 6.01
CA ASP A 133 9.51 -10.87 4.96
C ASP A 133 10.23 -9.80 4.10
N VAL A 134 9.65 -8.60 4.01
CA VAL A 134 10.31 -7.44 3.36
C VAL A 134 11.41 -6.93 4.29
N GLU A 135 11.08 -6.66 5.55
CA GLU A 135 12.02 -6.10 6.54
C GLU A 135 13.20 -7.06 6.80
N ALA A 136 12.95 -8.37 6.83
CA ALA A 136 14.00 -9.39 6.94
C ALA A 136 14.97 -9.42 5.74
N ALA A 137 14.52 -9.06 4.54
CA ALA A 137 15.32 -9.12 3.31
C ALA A 137 15.93 -7.77 2.89
N TRP A 138 15.25 -6.66 3.22
CA TRP A 138 15.58 -5.31 2.77
C TRP A 138 16.10 -4.40 3.89
N GLY A 139 15.97 -4.82 5.15
CA GLY A 139 16.24 -3.98 6.32
C GLY A 139 15.01 -3.15 6.74
N GLU A 140 15.19 -2.31 7.76
CA GLU A 140 14.12 -1.38 8.18
C GLU A 140 13.79 -0.36 7.07
N PRO A 141 12.53 0.10 6.97
CA PRO A 141 12.14 1.17 6.04
C PRO A 141 12.66 2.54 6.50
N ASP A 142 12.85 3.47 5.56
CA ASP A 142 13.26 4.85 5.87
C ASP A 142 12.20 5.59 6.72
N THR A 143 10.91 5.30 6.46
CA THR A 143 9.78 5.80 7.26
C THR A 143 8.73 4.72 7.45
N LYS A 144 8.07 4.74 8.61
CA LYS A 144 6.93 3.88 8.95
C LYS A 144 5.83 4.73 9.59
N GLU A 145 4.69 4.87 8.93
CA GLU A 145 3.61 5.78 9.34
C GLU A 145 2.22 5.14 9.26
N SER A 146 1.29 5.56 10.12
CA SER A 146 -0.10 5.09 10.08
C SER A 146 -0.96 6.03 9.23
N ALA A 147 -1.57 5.51 8.16
CA ALA A 147 -2.41 6.30 7.26
C ALA A 147 -3.62 5.49 6.77
N GLY A 148 -4.78 6.15 6.67
CA GLY A 148 -6.02 5.55 6.16
C GLY A 148 -6.42 4.28 6.93
N LYS A 149 -6.19 3.11 6.32
CA LYS A 149 -6.61 1.80 6.85
C LYS A 149 -5.47 0.94 7.44
N GLY A 150 -4.21 1.40 7.37
CA GLY A 150 -3.06 0.56 7.75
C GLY A 150 -1.80 1.36 8.07
N ILE A 151 -0.69 0.64 8.10
CA ILE A 151 0.65 1.19 8.29
C ILE A 151 1.35 1.14 6.93
N TYR A 152 2.11 2.19 6.60
CA TYR A 152 2.89 2.29 5.38
C TYR A 152 4.38 2.33 5.73
N SER A 153 5.15 1.46 5.07
CA SER A 153 6.62 1.40 5.16
C SER A 153 7.23 1.85 3.84
N THR A 154 8.05 2.91 3.88
CA THR A 154 8.68 3.53 2.70
C THR A 154 10.11 3.07 2.53
N TYR A 155 10.45 2.62 1.32
CA TYR A 155 11.81 2.28 0.90
C TYR A 155 12.22 3.20 -0.27
N THR A 156 12.70 4.39 0.10
CA THR A 156 13.02 5.52 -0.79
C THR A 156 14.03 5.13 -1.85
N ALA A 157 15.12 4.47 -1.44
CA ALA A 157 16.18 4.00 -2.34
C ALA A 157 15.71 2.91 -3.34
N LYS A 158 14.53 2.33 -3.12
CA LYS A 158 13.90 1.33 -4.00
C LYS A 158 12.70 1.91 -4.76
N HIS A 159 12.26 3.15 -4.48
CA HIS A 159 11.05 3.77 -5.01
C HIS A 159 9.77 2.95 -4.74
N VAL A 160 9.68 2.31 -3.56
CA VAL A 160 8.59 1.40 -3.18
C VAL A 160 8.01 1.79 -1.82
N VAL A 161 6.69 1.66 -1.68
CA VAL A 161 5.98 1.78 -0.39
C VAL A 161 5.05 0.59 -0.23
N PHE A 162 5.04 -0.04 0.94
CA PHE A 162 4.11 -1.11 1.28
C PHE A 162 3.11 -0.65 2.32
N GLY A 163 1.82 -0.73 1.99
CA GLY A 163 0.73 -0.61 2.96
C GLY A 163 0.33 -1.99 3.49
N PHE A 164 0.31 -2.16 4.80
CA PHE A 164 0.01 -3.43 5.46
C PHE A 164 -0.93 -3.25 6.67
N ASN A 165 -1.68 -4.30 6.98
CA ASN A 165 -2.63 -4.32 8.09
C ASN A 165 -1.97 -4.80 9.40
N LYS A 166 -2.71 -4.78 10.51
CA LYS A 166 -2.16 -5.16 11.83
C LYS A 166 -1.68 -6.62 11.95
N GLY A 167 -1.99 -7.48 10.99
CA GLY A 167 -1.49 -8.86 10.91
C GLY A 167 -0.35 -9.03 9.91
N SER A 168 0.48 -7.99 9.72
CA SER A 168 1.62 -7.92 8.80
C SER A 168 1.31 -8.12 7.30
N ARG A 169 0.07 -8.41 6.92
CA ARG A 169 -0.31 -8.68 5.52
C ARG A 169 -0.30 -7.41 4.70
N ILE A 170 0.45 -7.43 3.60
CA ILE A 170 0.51 -6.36 2.61
C ILE A 170 -0.82 -6.31 1.85
N PHE A 171 -1.44 -5.13 1.79
CA PHE A 171 -2.64 -4.86 1.00
C PHE A 171 -2.41 -3.79 -0.09
N ASP A 172 -1.33 -3.03 -0.02
CA ASP A 172 -0.98 -2.00 -1.01
C ASP A 172 0.52 -2.11 -1.35
N VAL A 173 0.83 -2.28 -2.63
CA VAL A 173 2.22 -2.23 -3.14
C VAL A 173 2.31 -1.04 -4.09
N ARG A 174 3.10 -0.02 -3.73
CA ARG A 174 3.29 1.18 -4.54
C ARG A 174 4.65 1.20 -5.21
N SER A 175 4.71 1.75 -6.42
CA SER A 175 5.96 2.05 -7.11
C SER A 175 5.94 3.44 -7.72
N SER A 176 6.98 4.23 -7.44
CA SER A 176 7.26 5.55 -8.03
C SER A 176 8.45 5.50 -9.00
N ALA A 177 8.67 4.36 -9.66
CA ALA A 177 9.74 4.19 -10.63
C ALA A 177 9.67 5.20 -11.80
N ALA A 178 10.83 5.69 -12.22
CA ALA A 178 10.94 6.83 -13.15
C ALA A 178 10.48 6.54 -14.60
N ASP A 179 10.25 5.28 -14.95
CA ASP A 179 9.60 4.88 -16.21
C ASP A 179 8.08 5.06 -16.15
N LEU A 180 7.47 4.75 -15.00
CA LEU A 180 6.04 4.99 -14.73
C LEU A 180 5.71 6.48 -14.80
N GLN A 181 6.61 7.33 -14.30
CA GLN A 181 6.42 8.79 -14.24
C GLN A 181 6.39 9.50 -15.60
N LYS A 182 6.56 8.76 -16.70
CA LYS A 182 6.43 9.25 -18.08
C LYS A 182 5.03 9.00 -18.66
N LEU A 183 4.19 8.23 -17.96
CA LEU A 183 2.86 7.85 -18.41
C LEU A 183 1.86 8.99 -18.16
N THR A 184 1.04 9.27 -19.18
CA THR A 184 -0.10 10.20 -19.10
C THR A 184 -1.41 9.43 -19.11
N LEU A 185 -2.48 10.02 -18.55
CA LEU A 185 -3.83 9.43 -18.60
C LEU A 185 -4.23 9.01 -20.02
N LYS A 186 -4.00 9.88 -21.01
CA LYS A 186 -4.33 9.62 -22.42
C LYS A 186 -3.68 8.34 -22.95
N GLN A 187 -2.39 8.11 -22.63
CA GLN A 187 -1.68 6.90 -23.06
C GLN A 187 -2.21 5.65 -22.35
N ILE A 188 -2.59 5.77 -21.07
CA ILE A 188 -3.20 4.67 -20.30
C ILE A 188 -4.56 4.33 -20.93
N GLU A 189 -5.40 5.32 -21.19
CA GLU A 189 -6.73 5.12 -21.80
C GLU A 189 -6.67 4.56 -23.23
N GLU A 190 -5.67 4.96 -24.03
CA GLU A 190 -5.45 4.44 -25.39
C GLU A 190 -5.11 2.94 -25.42
N VAL A 191 -4.59 2.37 -24.33
CA VAL A 191 -4.12 0.97 -24.26
C VAL A 191 -5.01 0.08 -23.39
N LEU A 192 -5.45 0.59 -22.24
CA LEU A 192 -6.24 -0.16 -21.25
C LEU A 192 -7.75 0.13 -21.35
N GLY A 193 -8.14 1.17 -22.10
CA GLY A 193 -9.51 1.69 -22.09
C GLY A 193 -9.74 2.66 -20.92
N LYS A 194 -10.98 3.06 -20.70
CA LYS A 194 -11.34 3.92 -19.55
C LYS A 194 -11.11 3.19 -18.22
N PRO A 195 -10.82 3.91 -17.13
CA PRO A 195 -10.81 3.32 -15.79
C PRO A 195 -12.19 2.75 -15.44
N ASP A 196 -12.19 1.73 -14.58
CA ASP A 196 -13.41 1.16 -13.99
C ASP A 196 -14.02 2.08 -12.93
N ASP A 197 -13.19 2.85 -12.21
CA ASP A 197 -13.61 3.85 -11.23
C ASP A 197 -12.55 4.99 -11.09
N THR A 198 -12.95 6.12 -10.49
CA THR A 198 -12.09 7.28 -10.25
C THR A 198 -12.30 7.85 -8.86
N ALA A 199 -11.22 8.15 -8.15
CA ALA A 199 -11.25 8.82 -6.85
C ALA A 199 -10.31 10.03 -6.83
N VAL A 200 -10.44 10.90 -5.83
CA VAL A 200 -9.59 12.09 -5.65
C VAL A 200 -9.00 12.08 -4.23
N ASN A 201 -7.72 12.44 -4.10
CA ASN A 201 -7.07 12.65 -2.81
C ASN A 201 -6.23 13.94 -2.84
N GLY A 202 -6.74 15.01 -2.22
CA GLY A 202 -6.09 16.32 -2.28
C GLY A 202 -6.13 16.89 -3.71
N SER A 203 -4.97 17.02 -4.33
CA SER A 203 -4.76 17.48 -5.72
C SER A 203 -4.42 16.33 -6.69
N ASP A 204 -4.63 15.09 -6.26
CA ASP A 204 -4.28 13.91 -7.03
C ASP A 204 -5.54 13.17 -7.47
N ASP A 205 -5.70 13.02 -8.79
CA ASP A 205 -6.67 12.11 -9.38
C ASP A 205 -6.15 10.66 -9.31
N ILE A 206 -7.04 9.73 -8.99
CA ILE A 206 -6.75 8.30 -8.87
C ILE A 206 -7.60 7.54 -9.88
N TYR A 207 -6.96 7.01 -10.91
CA TYR A 207 -7.60 6.25 -11.99
C TYR A 207 -7.48 4.75 -11.69
N ILE A 208 -8.61 4.07 -11.49
CA ILE A 208 -8.67 2.70 -10.95
C ILE A 208 -9.04 1.72 -12.07
N TYR A 209 -8.22 0.69 -12.25
CA TYR A 209 -8.44 -0.43 -13.17
C TYR A 209 -8.53 -1.75 -12.39
N GLN A 210 -9.55 -2.55 -12.64
CA GLN A 210 -9.77 -3.83 -11.98
C GLN A 210 -8.81 -4.89 -12.53
N ALA A 211 -7.83 -5.28 -11.72
CA ALA A 211 -6.87 -6.33 -12.03
C ALA A 211 -7.38 -7.70 -11.53
N GLY A 212 -8.47 -8.15 -12.13
CA GLY A 212 -9.20 -9.35 -11.71
C GLY A 212 -10.15 -9.11 -10.53
N LYS A 213 -10.39 -10.15 -9.71
CA LYS A 213 -11.38 -10.09 -8.61
C LYS A 213 -10.81 -9.60 -7.27
N GLN A 214 -9.50 -9.50 -7.14
CA GLN A 214 -8.82 -9.27 -5.85
C GLN A 214 -8.00 -7.99 -5.80
N TYR A 215 -7.57 -7.49 -6.96
CA TYR A 215 -6.61 -6.41 -7.06
C TYR A 215 -7.14 -5.28 -7.93
N GLN A 216 -6.68 -4.07 -7.62
CA GLN A 216 -6.81 -2.87 -8.43
C GLN A 216 -5.43 -2.40 -8.83
N LEU A 217 -5.24 -2.03 -10.09
CA LEU A 217 -4.15 -1.18 -10.53
C LEU A 217 -4.64 0.27 -10.48
N LYS A 218 -4.04 1.08 -9.62
CA LYS A 218 -4.36 2.51 -9.46
C LYS A 218 -3.22 3.33 -10.02
N PHE A 219 -3.54 4.30 -10.87
CA PHE A 219 -2.61 5.33 -11.32
C PHE A 219 -2.93 6.63 -10.59
N ILE A 220 -1.97 7.16 -9.84
CA ILE A 220 -2.12 8.41 -9.10
C ILE A 220 -1.46 9.52 -9.94
N ILE A 221 -2.24 10.50 -10.38
CA ILE A 221 -1.83 11.57 -11.29
C ILE A 221 -2.11 12.93 -10.61
N PRO A 222 -1.08 13.66 -10.16
CA PRO A 222 -1.26 15.01 -9.62
C PRO A 222 -1.64 16.03 -10.71
N ASP A 223 -2.64 16.87 -10.42
CA ASP A 223 -3.09 17.99 -11.27
C ASP A 223 -1.93 18.87 -11.76
N SER A 224 -0.91 19.04 -10.91
CA SER A 224 0.26 19.88 -11.15
C SER A 224 1.21 19.32 -12.22
N THR A 225 1.11 18.04 -12.57
CA THR A 225 2.02 17.36 -13.50
C THR A 225 1.33 16.75 -14.71
N GLY A 226 0.09 16.25 -14.56
CA GLY A 226 -0.62 15.52 -15.62
C GLY A 226 0.00 14.17 -16.00
N THR A 227 1.00 13.72 -15.24
CA THR A 227 1.69 12.43 -15.39
C THR A 227 1.55 11.60 -14.12
N VAL A 228 1.68 10.28 -14.23
CA VAL A 228 1.68 9.38 -13.07
C VAL A 228 2.78 9.78 -12.09
N ASN A 229 2.45 9.94 -10.82
CA ASN A 229 3.43 10.12 -9.74
C ASN A 229 3.91 8.75 -9.23
N HIS A 230 2.95 7.85 -8.99
CA HIS A 230 3.17 6.47 -8.63
C HIS A 230 1.97 5.60 -9.05
N ILE A 231 2.20 4.30 -9.11
CA ILE A 231 1.11 3.31 -9.16
C ILE A 231 0.90 2.69 -7.78
N SER A 232 -0.29 2.16 -7.53
CA SER A 232 -0.61 1.30 -6.39
C SER A 232 -1.30 0.04 -6.90
N VAL A 233 -0.79 -1.13 -6.50
CA VAL A 233 -1.48 -2.41 -6.66
C VAL A 233 -2.12 -2.77 -5.33
N PHE A 234 -3.43 -2.64 -5.29
CA PHE A 234 -4.22 -2.56 -4.07
C PHE A 234 -5.18 -3.74 -3.95
N SER A 235 -5.22 -4.39 -2.78
CA SER A 235 -6.24 -5.36 -2.44
C SER A 235 -7.22 -4.80 -1.43
N GLU A 236 -8.42 -4.47 -1.90
CA GLU A 236 -9.45 -3.85 -1.06
C GLU A 236 -9.83 -4.74 0.13
N ARG A 237 -9.97 -6.05 -0.11
CA ARG A 237 -10.44 -7.00 0.92
C ARG A 237 -9.46 -7.12 2.09
N ASP A 238 -8.16 -7.05 1.83
CA ASP A 238 -7.12 -7.14 2.86
C ASP A 238 -6.81 -5.79 3.54
N SER A 239 -7.32 -4.68 2.97
CA SER A 239 -7.19 -3.34 3.55
C SER A 239 -8.06 -3.12 4.80
N PHE A 240 -9.02 -3.99 5.08
CA PHE A 240 -9.85 -3.93 6.29
C PHE A 240 -9.21 -4.73 7.43
N ASN A 241 -9.00 -4.09 8.58
CA ASN A 241 -8.53 -4.77 9.79
C ASN A 241 -9.67 -5.60 10.41
N ASN A 242 -9.81 -6.86 10.02
CA ASN A 242 -10.79 -7.79 10.59
C ASN A 242 -10.45 -8.28 12.03
N MET A 243 -9.56 -7.58 12.75
CA MET A 243 -9.23 -7.87 14.16
C MET A 243 -10.07 -7.05 15.15
N ALA A 244 -11.34 -6.82 14.83
CA ALA A 244 -12.35 -6.33 15.76
C ALA A 244 -13.26 -7.49 16.13
N GLY A 245 -12.96 -8.13 17.27
CA GLY A 245 -13.74 -9.17 17.94
C GLY A 245 -13.69 -8.94 19.44
#